data_AF-A0A428WEH4-F1
#
_entry.id   AF-A0A428WEH4-F1
#
_cell.length_a   1.000
_cell.length_b   1.000
_cell.length_c   1.000
_cell.angle_alpha   90.00
_cell.angle_beta   90.00
_cell.angle_gamma   90.00
#
_symmetry.space_group_name_H-M   'P 1'
#
loop_
_entity.id
_entity.type
_entity.pdbx_description
1 polymer ?
#
loop_
_entity_poly.entity_id
_entity_poly.type
_entity_poly.pdbx_seq_one_letter_code
_entity_poly.pdbx_strand_id
1 'polypeptide(L)'
;MESSVAEMVTAAVRTVDKFSVWRSAFERATRVAVSGGMAFVFLSAADLISATTVWAAPLVAAMAAFLSSVSTRLMGAEYKGSAGSVAFFFALRTAIYVAPPSILVVTIWPAFTSGSLAQALAVGGSAGVLALSGEFAAVALDQGGSVVAQEVRSKAAEEAVLATEGPDQVDTDGSDVSAVQVDAQLAYRYQRARQDAEDEVRSYLPANPRTAKRMVNHISLGIAIAEQRGLFDSPTITRQHLRKWIGISEQWPALATALTAAPERIADLEKAGLPELRRLIDELAPGTLCSDELRLRLKEGVPLGDILPQLVQFELRLTEPPGLRNPSTESEPHG
;
A
#
# COMPACT_ATOMS: atom_id res chain seq x y z
N MET A 1 3.65 37.76 4.79
CA MET A 1 4.09 36.69 5.72
C MET A 1 2.88 35.94 6.29
N GLU A 2 1.79 36.63 6.66
CA GLU A 2 0.56 35.99 7.17
C GLU A 2 -0.15 35.06 6.16
N SER A 3 -0.13 35.37 4.86
CA SER A 3 -0.73 34.51 3.83
C SER A 3 -0.07 33.13 3.71
N SER A 4 1.26 33.05 3.95
CA SER A 4 2.02 31.81 3.85
C SER A 4 1.74 30.85 5.01
N VAL A 5 1.46 31.39 6.20
CA VAL A 5 1.11 30.58 7.37
C VAL A 5 -0.30 30.01 7.21
N ALA A 6 -1.26 30.82 6.74
CA ALA A 6 -2.63 30.38 6.49
C ALA A 6 -2.70 29.28 5.41
N GLU A 7 -1.93 29.40 4.33
CA GLU A 7 -1.84 28.38 3.29
C GLU A 7 -1.19 27.08 3.80
N MET A 8 -0.13 27.17 4.59
CA MET A 8 0.48 25.98 5.23
C MET A 8 -0.49 25.27 6.16
N VAL A 9 -1.22 26.01 7.02
CA VAL A 9 -2.20 25.43 7.94
C VAL A 9 -3.33 24.77 7.15
N THR A 10 -3.82 25.41 6.09
CA THR A 10 -4.87 24.85 5.23
C THR A 10 -4.40 23.58 4.50
N ALA A 11 -3.15 23.55 4.03
CA ALA A 11 -2.55 22.37 3.41
C ALA A 11 -2.37 21.22 4.41
N ALA A 12 -1.93 21.53 5.63
CA ALA A 12 -1.80 20.54 6.71
C ALA A 12 -3.17 19.94 7.09
N VAL A 13 -4.20 20.78 7.27
CA VAL A 13 -5.57 20.33 7.59
C VAL A 13 -6.14 19.46 6.47
N ARG A 14 -5.97 19.84 5.19
CA ARG A 14 -6.40 19.00 4.05
C ARG A 14 -5.69 17.65 4.01
N THR A 15 -4.44 17.59 4.47
CA THR A 15 -3.67 16.34 4.52
C THR A 15 -4.18 15.42 5.63
N VAL A 16 -4.51 15.97 6.81
CA VAL A 16 -5.10 15.24 7.94
C VAL A 16 -6.47 14.66 7.57
N ASP A 17 -7.30 15.40 6.83
CA ASP A 17 -8.68 14.98 6.50
C ASP A 17 -8.73 13.89 5.41
N LYS A 18 -7.69 13.77 4.58
CA LYS A 18 -7.62 12.79 3.49
C LYS A 18 -7.38 11.35 3.97
N PHE A 19 -6.97 11.18 5.22
CA PHE A 19 -6.56 9.88 5.77
C PHE A 19 -7.20 9.67 7.16
N SER A 20 -8.10 8.69 7.27
CA SER A 20 -8.91 8.42 8.47
C SER A 20 -8.09 8.20 9.75
N VAL A 21 -6.88 7.64 9.62
CA VAL A 21 -5.98 7.41 10.75
C VAL A 21 -5.45 8.72 11.33
N TRP A 22 -5.09 9.69 10.47
CA TRP A 22 -4.57 10.98 10.89
C TRP A 22 -5.64 11.86 11.53
N ARG A 23 -6.88 11.79 11.03
CA ARG A 23 -8.03 12.44 11.66
C ARG A 23 -8.28 11.95 13.09
N SER A 24 -8.23 10.64 13.30
CA SER A 24 -8.42 10.04 14.63
C SER A 24 -7.32 10.45 15.61
N ALA A 25 -6.07 10.50 15.15
CA ALA A 25 -4.93 10.98 15.94
C ALA A 25 -5.08 12.46 16.32
N PHE A 26 -5.48 13.30 15.36
CA PHE A 26 -5.73 14.72 15.58
C PHE A 26 -6.87 14.97 16.58
N GLU A 27 -7.98 14.23 16.49
CA GLU A 27 -9.11 14.34 17.42
C GLU A 27 -8.75 13.93 18.86
N ARG A 28 -7.93 12.88 19.03
CA ARG A 28 -7.42 12.46 20.35
C ARG A 28 -6.49 13.51 20.94
N ALA A 29 -5.53 13.97 20.17
CA ALA A 29 -4.59 15.00 20.60
C ALA A 29 -5.28 16.33 20.95
N THR A 30 -6.27 16.73 20.16
CA THR A 30 -7.06 17.95 20.45
C THR A 30 -7.86 17.79 21.74
N ARG A 31 -8.46 16.62 21.99
CA ARG A 31 -9.14 16.33 23.27
C ARG A 31 -8.19 16.42 24.45
N VAL A 32 -7.01 15.80 24.37
CA VAL A 32 -5.99 15.84 25.43
C VAL A 32 -5.47 17.25 25.66
N ALA A 33 -5.23 18.02 24.59
CA ALA A 33 -4.81 19.41 24.65
C ALA A 33 -5.85 20.30 25.35
N VAL A 34 -7.12 20.15 24.98
CA VAL A 34 -8.22 20.93 25.58
C VAL A 34 -8.44 20.54 27.05
N SER A 35 -8.45 19.25 27.37
CA SER A 35 -8.61 18.79 28.76
C SER A 35 -7.42 19.17 29.66
N GLY A 36 -6.21 19.04 29.14
CA GLY A 36 -4.98 19.41 29.85
C GLY A 36 -4.85 20.92 30.03
N GLY A 37 -5.18 21.71 29.00
CA GLY A 37 -5.22 23.17 29.07
C GLY A 37 -6.25 23.66 30.08
N MET A 38 -7.45 23.08 30.10
CA MET A 38 -8.49 23.40 31.10
C MET A 38 -8.03 23.07 32.52
N ALA A 39 -7.47 21.87 32.74
CA ALA A 39 -6.95 21.48 34.05
C ALA A 39 -5.85 22.44 34.55
N PHE A 40 -4.95 22.87 33.67
CA PHE A 40 -3.91 23.83 33.99
C PHE A 40 -4.46 25.22 34.35
N VAL A 41 -5.47 25.70 33.60
CA VAL A 41 -6.16 26.96 33.92
C VAL A 41 -6.82 26.89 35.30
N PHE A 42 -7.48 25.78 35.63
CA PHE A 42 -8.07 25.57 36.96
C PHE A 42 -7.02 25.53 38.07
N LEU A 43 -5.90 24.84 37.85
CA LEU A 43 -4.80 24.75 38.83
C LEU A 43 -4.08 26.09 39.02
N SER A 44 -3.91 26.88 37.95
CA SER A 44 -3.33 28.21 38.01
C SER A 44 -4.28 29.22 38.67
N ALA A 45 -5.58 29.13 38.42
CA ALA A 45 -6.58 29.98 39.08
C ALA A 45 -6.70 29.68 40.60
N ALA A 46 -6.31 28.47 41.01
CA ALA A 46 -6.28 28.04 42.40
C ALA A 46 -4.94 28.31 43.12
N ASP A 47 -4.01 29.06 42.50
CA ASP A 47 -2.71 29.46 43.06
C ASP A 47 -1.80 28.28 43.50
N LEU A 48 -2.04 27.08 42.94
CA LEU A 48 -1.36 25.85 43.32
C LEU A 48 -0.01 25.63 42.61
N ILE A 49 0.39 26.52 41.69
CA ILE A 49 1.62 26.39 40.89
C ILE A 49 2.59 27.51 41.30
N SER A 50 3.34 27.31 42.38
CA SER A 50 4.38 28.26 42.82
C SER A 50 5.72 28.04 42.10
N ALA A 51 6.36 29.15 41.70
CA ALA A 51 7.75 29.50 41.35
C ALA A 51 8.82 28.47 40.87
N THR A 52 8.54 27.18 40.81
CA THR A 52 9.51 26.12 40.47
C THR A 52 9.69 25.93 38.97
N THR A 53 8.85 26.55 38.14
CA THR A 53 8.86 26.43 36.67
C THR A 53 9.94 27.26 35.96
N VAL A 54 10.60 28.19 36.65
CA VAL A 54 11.64 29.06 36.05
C VAL A 54 12.93 28.29 35.70
N TRP A 55 13.23 27.20 36.42
CA TRP A 55 14.45 26.40 36.19
C TRP A 55 14.28 25.31 35.12
N ALA A 56 13.05 24.99 34.71
CA ALA A 56 12.80 23.95 33.71
C ALA A 56 13.10 24.41 32.28
N ALA A 57 12.94 25.71 31.99
CA ALA A 57 13.16 26.27 30.65
C ALA A 57 14.58 26.05 30.09
N PRO A 58 15.68 26.32 30.81
CA PRO A 58 17.03 26.06 30.29
C PRO A 58 17.34 24.58 30.10
N LEU A 59 16.76 23.69 30.92
CA LEU A 59 16.93 22.24 30.78
C LEU A 59 16.26 21.72 29.49
N VAL A 60 15.05 22.21 29.19
CA VAL A 60 14.31 21.86 27.97
C VAL A 60 15.04 22.40 26.73
N ALA A 61 15.58 23.61 26.78
CA ALA A 61 16.36 24.19 25.69
C ALA A 61 17.65 23.40 25.41
N ALA A 62 18.37 22.98 26.47
CA ALA A 62 19.57 22.15 26.33
C ALA A 62 19.26 20.77 25.73
N MET A 63 18.15 20.15 26.15
CA MET A 63 17.71 18.86 25.62
C MET A 63 17.29 18.95 24.15
N ALA A 64 16.61 20.04 23.75
CA ALA A 64 16.26 20.30 22.36
C ALA A 64 17.50 20.51 21.45
N ALA A 65 18.50 21.26 21.93
CA ALA A 65 19.75 21.47 21.20
C ALA A 65 20.55 20.16 21.03
N PHE A 66 20.58 19.32 22.07
CA PHE A 66 21.22 18.00 22.01
C PHE A 66 20.53 17.08 20.98
N LEU A 67 19.20 16.99 21.02
CA LEU A 67 18.43 16.19 20.06
C LEU A 67 18.61 16.68 18.61
N SER A 68 18.70 17.99 18.40
CA SER A 68 18.99 18.57 17.07
C SER A 68 20.41 18.23 16.57
N SER A 69 21.40 18.19 17.46
CA SER A 69 22.78 17.82 17.11
C SER A 69 22.92 16.32 16.79
N VAL A 70 22.25 15.46 17.55
CA VAL A 70 22.21 14.02 17.27
C VAL A 70 21.50 13.74 15.94
N SER A 71 20.40 14.45 15.67
CA SER A 71 19.65 14.37 14.41
C SER A 71 20.49 14.71 13.18
N THR A 72 21.24 15.82 13.22
CA THR A 72 22.09 16.26 12.09
C THR A 72 23.26 15.30 11.83
N ARG A 73 23.81 14.69 12.88
CA ARG A 73 24.84 13.64 12.72
C ARG A 73 24.29 12.34 12.12
N LEU A 74 23.06 11.97 12.45
CA LEU A 74 22.39 10.80 11.88
C LEU A 74 21.96 11.02 10.41
N MET A 75 21.70 12.25 9.99
CA MET A 75 21.39 12.59 8.58
C MET A 75 22.60 12.51 7.65
N GLY A 76 23.83 12.62 8.17
CA GLY A 76 25.06 12.60 7.37
C GLY A 76 25.55 11.20 6.99
N ALA A 77 25.02 10.16 7.63
CA ALA A 77 25.28 8.77 7.27
C ALA A 77 24.24 8.32 6.25
N GLU A 78 24.65 8.24 4.98
CA GLU A 78 23.86 7.82 3.82
C GLU A 78 22.86 6.68 4.13
N TYR A 79 21.58 6.78 3.75
CA TYR A 79 20.80 5.55 3.52
C TYR A 79 19.58 5.72 2.59
N LYS A 80 19.44 4.72 1.71
CA LYS A 80 18.44 4.56 0.65
C LYS A 80 17.13 3.97 1.19
N GLY A 81 16.03 4.72 1.06
CA GLY A 81 14.80 4.20 0.44
C GLY A 81 13.78 3.35 1.22
N SER A 82 13.83 3.18 2.54
CA SER A 82 12.74 2.46 3.26
C SER A 82 11.64 3.41 3.74
N ALA A 83 10.36 2.99 3.66
CA ALA A 83 9.22 3.79 4.09
C ALA A 83 9.26 4.19 5.58
N GLY A 84 9.92 3.38 6.42
CA GLY A 84 10.18 3.70 7.83
C GLY A 84 11.09 4.92 8.02
N SER A 85 12.03 5.15 7.10
CA SER A 85 12.88 6.35 7.13
C SER A 85 12.06 7.63 6.86
N VAL A 86 11.09 7.59 5.94
CA VAL A 86 10.26 8.74 5.60
C VAL A 86 9.37 9.15 6.79
N ALA A 87 8.75 8.18 7.48
CA ALA A 87 7.93 8.45 8.66
C ALA A 87 8.75 9.01 9.82
N PHE A 88 9.95 8.46 10.06
CA PHE A 88 10.87 8.95 11.09
C PHE A 88 11.35 10.38 10.78
N PHE A 89 11.76 10.66 9.53
CA PHE A 89 12.19 11.99 9.13
C PHE A 89 11.05 13.01 9.15
N PHE A 90 9.81 12.61 8.87
CA PHE A 90 8.65 13.49 9.01
C PHE A 90 8.34 13.81 10.48
N ALA A 91 8.39 12.81 11.38
CA ALA A 91 8.21 13.03 12.81
C ALA A 91 9.31 13.93 13.39
N LEU A 92 10.57 13.69 12.98
CA LEU A 92 11.73 14.49 13.38
C LEU A 92 11.66 15.92 12.82
N ARG A 93 11.23 16.08 11.56
CA ARG A 93 10.98 17.39 10.95
C ARG A 93 9.87 18.12 11.69
N THR A 94 8.78 17.44 12.01
CA THR A 94 7.68 18.03 12.79
C THR A 94 8.17 18.47 14.17
N ALA A 95 8.98 17.66 14.85
CA ALA A 95 9.61 18.04 16.11
C ALA A 95 10.52 19.27 15.96
N ILE A 96 11.35 19.33 14.91
CA ILE A 96 12.28 20.45 14.67
C ILE A 96 11.55 21.74 14.23
N TYR A 97 10.45 21.66 13.49
CA TYR A 97 9.75 22.86 13.00
C TYR A 97 8.66 23.34 13.96
N VAL A 98 8.09 22.46 14.77
CA VAL A 98 7.01 22.81 15.69
C VAL A 98 7.54 23.10 17.10
N ALA A 99 8.54 22.35 17.60
CA ALA A 99 9.02 22.55 18.96
C ALA A 99 9.72 23.91 19.19
N PRO A 100 10.60 24.42 18.30
CA PRO A 100 11.26 25.70 18.54
C PRO A 100 10.32 26.91 18.57
N PRO A 101 9.35 27.08 17.65
CA PRO A 101 8.36 28.16 17.76
C PRO A 101 7.53 28.05 19.04
N SER A 102 7.16 26.84 19.46
CA SER A 102 6.40 26.64 20.71
C SER A 102 7.24 26.97 21.95
N ILE A 103 8.52 26.58 21.98
CA ILE A 103 9.45 26.96 23.05
C ILE A 103 9.65 28.48 23.06
N LEU A 104 9.77 29.12 21.90
CA LEU A 104 10.00 30.56 21.76
C LEU A 104 8.75 31.35 22.20
N VAL A 105 7.55 30.88 21.86
CA VAL A 105 6.28 31.44 22.38
C VAL A 105 6.16 31.23 23.89
N VAL A 106 6.56 30.09 24.45
CA VAL A 106 6.47 29.87 25.91
C VAL A 106 7.50 30.68 26.70
N THR A 107 8.71 30.82 26.17
CA THR A 107 9.84 31.41 26.90
C THR A 107 9.93 32.92 26.71
N ILE A 108 9.58 33.43 25.53
CA ILE A 108 9.75 34.86 25.21
C ILE A 108 8.44 35.63 25.43
N TRP A 109 7.27 35.05 25.15
CA TRP A 109 5.98 35.75 25.27
C TRP A 109 5.64 36.27 26.69
N PRO A 110 6.00 35.56 27.79
CA PRO A 110 5.78 36.09 29.14
C PRO A 110 6.59 37.36 29.43
N ALA A 111 7.71 37.59 28.73
CA ALA A 111 8.50 38.81 28.87
C ALA A 111 7.83 40.03 28.23
N PHE A 112 6.84 39.82 27.34
CA PHE A 112 6.13 40.88 26.61
C PHE A 112 4.68 41.06 27.05
N THR A 113 4.13 40.19 27.90
CA THR A 113 2.72 40.24 28.33
C THR A 113 2.59 40.04 29.84
N SER A 114 2.39 41.13 30.57
CA SER A 114 2.28 41.15 32.04
C SER A 114 0.87 40.83 32.57
N GLY A 115 0.23 39.78 32.03
CA GLY A 115 -1.12 39.37 32.43
C GLY A 115 -1.26 37.85 32.61
N SER A 116 -1.94 37.44 33.69
CA SER A 116 -2.17 36.02 34.06
C SER A 116 -2.86 35.22 32.96
N LEU A 117 -3.74 35.85 32.17
CA LEU A 117 -4.43 35.22 31.03
C LEU A 117 -3.46 34.86 29.90
N ALA A 118 -2.48 35.72 29.60
CA ALA A 118 -1.52 35.48 28.52
C ALA A 118 -0.55 34.34 28.87
N GLN A 119 -0.15 34.24 30.14
CA GLN A 119 0.64 33.12 30.65
C GLN A 119 -0.15 31.80 30.60
N ALA A 120 -1.42 31.81 31.00
CA ALA A 120 -2.28 30.63 30.93
C ALA A 120 -2.48 30.13 29.48
N LEU A 121 -2.67 31.04 28.52
CA LEU A 121 -2.78 30.69 27.10
C LEU A 121 -1.46 30.18 26.51
N ALA A 122 -0.32 30.74 26.91
CA ALA A 122 1.00 30.28 26.45
C ALA A 122 1.32 28.86 26.97
N VAL A 123 1.01 28.57 28.24
CA VAL A 123 1.19 27.21 28.79
C VAL A 123 0.18 26.23 28.21
N GLY A 124 -1.09 26.62 28.04
CA GLY A 124 -2.10 25.79 27.40
C GLY A 124 -1.77 25.45 25.94
N GLY A 125 -1.29 26.43 25.18
CA GLY A 125 -0.88 26.26 23.79
C GLY A 125 0.32 25.31 23.63
N SER A 126 1.29 25.39 24.52
CA SER A 126 2.48 24.52 24.48
C SER A 126 2.22 23.10 24.97
N ALA A 127 1.39 22.92 26.00
CA ALA A 127 0.90 21.61 26.40
C ALA A 127 0.12 20.94 25.25
N GLY A 128 -0.69 21.71 24.53
CA GLY A 128 -1.41 21.21 23.35
C GLY A 128 -0.51 20.78 22.20
N VAL A 129 0.55 21.54 21.93
CA VAL A 129 1.55 21.18 20.91
C VAL A 129 2.33 19.92 21.29
N LEU A 130 2.73 19.78 22.56
CA LEU A 130 3.44 18.58 23.02
C LEU A 130 2.54 17.33 22.99
N ALA A 131 1.26 17.46 23.37
CA ALA A 131 0.28 16.38 23.26
C ALA A 131 0.04 15.95 21.81
N LEU A 132 -0.09 16.92 20.89
CA LEU A 132 -0.15 16.66 19.44
C LEU A 132 1.12 15.93 18.96
N SER A 133 2.29 16.45 19.29
CA SER A 133 3.56 15.84 18.89
C SER A 133 3.71 14.40 19.40
N GLY A 134 3.28 14.12 20.63
CA GLY A 134 3.31 12.80 21.25
C GLY A 134 2.38 11.79 20.57
N GLU A 135 1.13 12.16 20.29
CA GLU A 135 0.18 11.29 19.58
C GLU A 135 0.60 11.02 18.13
N PHE A 136 1.10 12.04 17.42
CA PHE A 136 1.64 11.87 16.07
C PHE A 136 2.87 10.96 16.07
N ALA A 137 3.76 11.08 17.07
CA ALA A 137 4.89 10.17 17.24
C ALA A 137 4.44 8.74 17.58
N ALA A 138 3.44 8.57 18.45
CA ALA A 138 2.89 7.26 18.80
C ALA A 138 2.24 6.56 17.59
N VAL A 139 1.47 7.29 16.78
CA VAL A 139 0.88 6.76 15.54
C VAL A 139 1.95 6.46 14.49
N ALA A 140 2.99 7.30 14.38
CA ALA A 140 4.11 7.03 13.49
C ALA A 140 4.91 5.79 13.92
N LEU A 141 5.07 5.57 15.23
CA LEU A 141 5.71 4.38 15.80
C LEU A 141 4.84 3.13 15.64
N ASP A 142 3.53 3.23 15.83
CA ASP A 142 2.58 2.13 15.64
C ASP A 142 2.50 1.71 14.16
N GLN A 143 2.38 2.68 13.24
CA GLN A 143 2.37 2.41 11.81
C GLN A 143 3.75 1.95 11.30
N GLY A 144 4.83 2.59 11.74
CA GLY A 144 6.20 2.18 11.43
C GLY A 144 6.50 0.77 11.95
N GLY A 145 6.04 0.46 13.16
CA GLY A 145 6.12 -0.87 13.76
C GLY A 145 5.31 -1.90 12.98
N SER A 146 4.12 -1.54 12.49
CA SER A 146 3.31 -2.45 11.66
C SER A 146 3.97 -2.76 10.31
N VAL A 147 4.59 -1.76 9.67
CA VAL A 147 5.30 -1.93 8.39
C VAL A 147 6.57 -2.76 8.58
N VAL A 148 7.37 -2.47 9.62
CA VAL A 148 8.57 -3.25 9.94
C VAL A 148 8.20 -4.67 10.37
N ALA A 149 7.15 -4.86 11.17
CA ALA A 149 6.66 -6.19 11.53
C ALA A 149 6.14 -6.96 10.31
N GLN A 150 5.49 -6.28 9.36
CA GLN A 150 5.04 -6.89 8.12
C GLN A 150 6.23 -7.26 7.22
N GLU A 151 7.27 -6.42 7.15
CA GLU A 151 8.49 -6.69 6.38
C GLU A 151 9.33 -7.82 7.02
N VAL A 152 9.43 -7.86 8.35
CA VAL A 152 10.09 -8.95 9.07
C VAL A 152 9.31 -10.26 8.90
N ARG A 153 7.98 -10.23 8.96
CA ARG A 153 7.14 -11.42 8.66
C ARG A 153 7.25 -11.84 7.20
N SER A 154 7.32 -10.91 6.25
CA SER A 154 7.47 -11.26 4.84
C SER A 154 8.86 -11.85 4.56
N LYS A 155 9.92 -11.33 5.18
CA LYS A 155 11.28 -11.91 5.09
C LYS A 155 11.37 -13.27 5.77
N ALA A 156 10.76 -13.44 6.95
CA ALA A 156 10.70 -14.73 7.61
C ALA A 156 9.89 -15.76 6.79
N ALA A 157 8.79 -15.33 6.15
CA ALA A 157 8.02 -16.16 5.23
C ALA A 157 8.79 -16.48 3.94
N GLU A 158 9.54 -15.52 3.40
CA GLU A 158 10.44 -15.72 2.26
C GLU A 158 11.55 -16.73 2.58
N GLU A 159 12.23 -16.58 3.71
CA GLU A 159 13.23 -17.54 4.19
C GLU A 159 12.63 -18.92 4.43
N ALA A 160 11.43 -19.01 4.99
CA ALA A 160 10.74 -20.28 5.18
C ALA A 160 10.37 -20.95 3.84
N VAL A 161 9.91 -20.19 2.85
CA VAL A 161 9.60 -20.71 1.51
C VAL A 161 10.88 -21.18 0.81
N LEU A 162 11.94 -20.37 0.83
CA LEU A 162 13.23 -20.71 0.23
C LEU A 162 13.91 -21.91 0.91
N ALA A 163 13.71 -22.08 2.22
CA ALA A 163 14.19 -23.25 2.96
C ALA A 163 13.41 -24.54 2.61
N THR A 164 12.17 -24.41 2.11
CA THR A 164 11.32 -25.54 1.73
C THR A 164 11.46 -25.92 0.25
N GLU A 165 11.94 -25.01 -0.61
CA GLU A 165 12.20 -25.26 -2.05
C GLU A 165 13.49 -26.07 -2.34
N GLY A 166 13.82 -27.04 -1.47
CA GLY A 166 14.77 -28.11 -1.80
C GLY A 166 14.07 -29.16 -2.69
N PRO A 167 14.58 -29.48 -3.90
CA PRO A 167 13.76 -30.06 -4.97
C PRO A 167 13.26 -31.51 -4.83
N ASP A 168 13.35 -32.23 -3.70
CA ASP A 168 13.00 -33.67 -3.73
C ASP A 168 12.59 -34.38 -2.42
N GLN A 169 12.23 -33.67 -1.34
CA GLN A 169 11.77 -34.33 -0.11
C GLN A 169 10.53 -33.68 0.48
N VAL A 170 9.37 -34.02 -0.08
CA VAL A 170 8.09 -33.92 0.64
C VAL A 170 7.85 -35.29 1.27
N ASP A 171 8.43 -35.51 2.45
CA ASP A 171 8.02 -36.62 3.31
C ASP A 171 6.55 -36.42 3.64
N THR A 172 5.73 -37.37 3.18
CA THR A 172 4.27 -37.34 3.31
C THR A 172 3.87 -37.86 4.69
N ASP A 173 4.53 -37.41 5.75
CA ASP A 173 4.08 -37.71 7.11
C ASP A 173 3.14 -36.59 7.54
N GLY A 174 1.89 -36.96 7.82
CA GLY A 174 0.71 -36.11 7.96
C GLY A 174 0.71 -35.20 9.20
N SER A 175 1.84 -34.55 9.48
CA SER A 175 1.97 -33.52 10.48
C SER A 175 1.11 -32.32 10.09
N ASP A 176 0.29 -31.87 11.04
CA ASP A 176 -0.55 -30.69 10.97
C ASP A 176 0.28 -29.47 10.50
N VAL A 177 0.31 -29.23 9.18
CA VAL A 177 0.75 -27.94 8.64
C VAL A 177 -0.27 -26.94 9.18
N SER A 178 0.12 -26.22 10.23
CA SER A 178 -0.82 -25.34 10.93
C SER A 178 -1.42 -24.37 9.91
N ALA A 179 -2.74 -24.15 9.97
CA ALA A 179 -3.43 -23.23 9.06
C ALA A 179 -2.74 -21.85 8.97
N VAL A 180 -2.06 -21.44 10.05
CA VAL A 180 -1.25 -20.21 10.14
C VAL A 180 -0.07 -20.20 9.14
N GLN A 181 0.60 -21.33 8.91
CA GLN A 181 1.71 -21.41 7.94
C GLN A 181 1.19 -21.36 6.50
N VAL A 182 0.06 -22.01 6.21
CA VAL A 182 -0.59 -21.98 4.89
C VAL A 182 -1.03 -20.55 4.55
N ASP A 183 -1.66 -19.85 5.51
CA ASP A 183 -2.10 -18.46 5.33
C ASP A 183 -0.90 -17.52 5.11
N ALA A 184 0.20 -17.69 5.86
CA ALA A 184 1.40 -16.89 5.69
C ALA A 184 2.06 -17.10 4.31
N GLN A 185 2.12 -18.36 3.84
CA GLN A 185 2.67 -18.69 2.53
C GLN A 185 1.80 -18.14 1.39
N LEU A 186 0.47 -18.24 1.51
CA LEU A 186 -0.47 -17.63 0.57
C LEU A 186 -0.34 -16.11 0.53
N ALA A 187 -0.24 -15.45 1.69
CA ALA A 187 -0.06 -14.01 1.78
C ALA A 187 1.25 -13.56 1.11
N TYR A 188 2.35 -14.28 1.33
CA TYR A 188 3.63 -14.02 0.69
C TYR A 188 3.56 -14.17 -0.84
N ARG A 189 3.01 -15.29 -1.34
CA ARG A 189 2.83 -15.53 -2.78
C ARG A 189 1.98 -14.44 -3.43
N TYR A 190 0.89 -14.05 -2.77
CA TYR A 190 0.04 -12.96 -3.25
C TYR A 190 0.77 -11.61 -3.29
N GLN A 191 1.55 -11.29 -2.26
CA GLN A 191 2.30 -10.03 -2.20
C GLN A 191 3.38 -9.96 -3.29
N ARG A 192 4.11 -11.06 -3.53
CA ARG A 192 5.11 -11.16 -4.59
C ARG A 192 4.47 -11.06 -5.98
N ALA A 193 3.42 -11.84 -6.24
CA ALA A 193 2.66 -11.77 -7.49
C ALA A 193 2.09 -10.37 -7.75
N ARG A 194 1.73 -9.65 -6.69
CA ARG A 194 1.29 -8.26 -6.78
C ARG A 194 2.41 -7.30 -7.13
N GLN A 195 3.58 -7.40 -6.51
CA GLN A 195 4.74 -6.56 -6.87
C GLN A 195 5.15 -6.78 -8.33
N ASP A 196 5.25 -8.04 -8.76
CA ASP A 196 5.56 -8.40 -10.14
C ASP A 196 4.52 -7.87 -11.15
N ALA A 197 3.25 -7.79 -10.73
CA ALA A 197 2.19 -7.20 -11.54
C ALA A 197 2.28 -5.66 -11.57
N GLU A 198 2.58 -5.02 -10.43
CA GLU A 198 2.73 -3.57 -10.34
C GLU A 198 3.91 -3.07 -11.18
N ASP A 199 5.06 -3.76 -11.13
CA ASP A 199 6.25 -3.37 -11.87
C ASP A 199 6.07 -3.51 -13.39
N GLU A 200 5.46 -4.60 -13.86
CA GLU A 200 5.30 -4.86 -15.29
C GLU A 200 4.16 -4.04 -15.92
N VAL A 201 3.10 -3.73 -15.16
CA VAL A 201 1.96 -2.97 -15.68
C VAL A 201 2.20 -1.46 -15.59
N ARG A 202 3.24 -1.01 -14.87
CA ARG A 202 3.53 0.41 -14.60
C ARG A 202 3.49 1.30 -15.86
N SER A 203 3.99 0.81 -17.00
CA SER A 203 3.99 1.55 -18.28
C SER A 203 2.62 1.66 -18.95
N TYR A 204 1.64 0.87 -18.54
CA TYR A 204 0.31 0.75 -19.17
C TYR A 204 -0.84 1.02 -18.19
N LEU A 205 -0.54 1.53 -16.99
CA LEU A 205 -1.58 1.87 -16.02
C LEU A 205 -2.42 3.05 -16.55
N PRO A 206 -3.76 2.95 -16.51
CA PRO A 206 -4.61 4.07 -16.88
C PRO A 206 -4.37 5.23 -15.91
N ALA A 207 -4.51 6.46 -16.42
CA ALA A 207 -4.32 7.67 -15.63
C ALA A 207 -5.25 7.76 -14.40
N ASN A 208 -6.41 7.07 -14.44
CA ASN A 208 -7.32 7.01 -13.32
C ASN A 208 -6.79 6.05 -12.23
N PRO A 209 -6.49 6.53 -11.01
CA PRO A 209 -5.89 5.71 -9.95
C PRO A 209 -6.80 4.59 -9.45
N ARG A 210 -8.13 4.79 -9.51
CA ARG A 210 -9.09 3.73 -9.13
C ARG A 210 -9.07 2.60 -10.16
N THR A 211 -9.06 2.93 -11.44
CA THR A 211 -8.98 1.93 -12.52
C THR A 211 -7.65 1.19 -12.49
N ALA A 212 -6.54 1.91 -12.29
CA ALA A 212 -5.22 1.33 -12.14
C ALA A 212 -5.17 0.30 -10.99
N LYS A 213 -5.68 0.66 -9.80
CA LYS A 213 -5.77 -0.26 -8.66
C LYS A 213 -6.62 -1.50 -8.97
N ARG A 214 -7.78 -1.33 -9.61
CA ARG A 214 -8.65 -2.46 -9.98
C ARG A 214 -7.95 -3.41 -10.94
N MET A 215 -7.28 -2.86 -11.97
CA MET A 215 -6.54 -3.66 -12.93
C MET A 215 -5.39 -4.44 -12.29
N VAL A 216 -4.59 -3.80 -11.41
CA VAL A 216 -3.54 -4.49 -10.64
C VAL A 216 -4.15 -5.64 -9.82
N ASN A 217 -5.21 -5.37 -9.07
CA ASN A 217 -5.86 -6.40 -8.26
C ASN A 217 -6.37 -7.58 -9.11
N HIS A 218 -7.01 -7.31 -10.25
CA HIS A 218 -7.51 -8.37 -11.14
C HIS A 218 -6.37 -9.17 -11.76
N ILE A 219 -5.27 -8.52 -12.14
CA ILE A 219 -4.08 -9.21 -12.65
C ILE A 219 -3.46 -10.10 -11.57
N SER A 220 -3.24 -9.57 -10.36
CA SER A 220 -2.66 -10.33 -9.25
C SER A 220 -3.52 -11.54 -8.88
N LEU A 221 -4.84 -11.34 -8.78
CA LEU A 221 -5.79 -12.42 -8.51
C LEU A 221 -5.80 -13.45 -9.66
N GLY A 222 -5.83 -12.99 -10.91
CA GLY A 222 -5.82 -13.86 -12.09
C GLY A 222 -4.57 -14.73 -12.15
N ILE A 223 -3.40 -14.16 -11.88
CA ILE A 223 -2.12 -14.90 -11.83
C ILE A 223 -2.15 -15.94 -10.71
N ALA A 224 -2.57 -15.56 -9.50
CA ALA A 224 -2.65 -16.49 -8.38
C ALA A 224 -3.58 -17.69 -8.67
N ILE A 225 -4.75 -17.43 -9.27
CA ILE A 225 -5.69 -18.49 -9.69
C ILE A 225 -5.07 -19.37 -10.78
N ALA A 226 -4.40 -18.76 -11.76
CA ALA A 226 -3.74 -19.48 -12.85
C ALA A 226 -2.59 -20.38 -12.35
N GLU A 227 -1.76 -19.89 -11.42
CA GLU A 227 -0.72 -20.68 -10.77
C GLU A 227 -1.31 -21.86 -10.00
N GLN A 228 -2.34 -21.62 -9.18
CA GLN A 228 -3.00 -22.68 -8.41
C GLN A 228 -3.61 -23.76 -9.33
N ARG A 229 -4.01 -23.39 -10.55
CA ARG A 229 -4.57 -24.31 -11.55
C ARG A 229 -3.54 -24.94 -12.48
N GLY A 230 -2.23 -24.71 -12.26
CA GLY A 230 -1.18 -25.22 -13.13
C GLY A 230 -1.22 -24.66 -14.56
N LEU A 231 -1.86 -23.51 -14.78
CA LEU A 231 -1.98 -22.91 -16.13
C LEU A 231 -0.61 -22.62 -16.75
N PHE A 232 0.37 -22.28 -15.90
CA PHE A 232 1.73 -21.94 -16.30
C PHE A 232 2.68 -23.14 -16.35
N ASP A 233 2.21 -24.36 -16.07
CA ASP A 233 3.02 -25.58 -16.20
C ASP A 233 3.22 -25.95 -17.68
N SER A 234 2.31 -25.46 -18.54
CA SER A 234 2.50 -25.50 -20.00
C SER A 234 3.46 -24.38 -20.42
N PRO A 235 4.54 -24.70 -21.16
CA PRO A 235 5.48 -23.68 -21.64
C PRO A 235 4.85 -22.71 -22.65
N THR A 236 3.66 -23.03 -23.16
CA THR A 236 2.98 -22.21 -24.17
C THR A 236 2.27 -20.99 -23.56
N ILE A 237 1.76 -21.11 -22.32
CA ILE A 237 1.01 -20.04 -21.65
C ILE A 237 1.90 -19.36 -20.63
N THR A 238 2.14 -18.07 -20.83
CA THR A 238 2.95 -17.27 -19.91
C THR A 238 2.09 -16.25 -19.16
N ARG A 239 2.61 -15.74 -18.04
CA ARG A 239 1.98 -14.67 -17.26
C ARG A 239 1.67 -13.43 -18.11
N GLN A 240 2.50 -13.14 -19.12
CA GLN A 240 2.33 -12.00 -20.02
C GLN A 240 1.04 -12.13 -20.87
N HIS A 241 0.69 -13.34 -21.30
CA HIS A 241 -0.55 -13.58 -22.05
C HIS A 241 -1.77 -13.29 -21.19
N LEU A 242 -1.80 -13.83 -19.96
CA LEU A 242 -2.89 -13.60 -19.03
C LEU A 242 -3.04 -12.11 -18.66
N ARG A 243 -1.92 -11.42 -18.44
CA ARG A 243 -1.89 -9.96 -18.17
C ARG A 243 -2.48 -9.16 -19.33
N LYS A 244 -2.06 -9.46 -20.56
CA LYS A 244 -2.58 -8.79 -21.76
C LYS A 244 -4.08 -9.01 -21.91
N TRP A 245 -4.55 -10.24 -21.69
CA TRP A 245 -5.98 -10.55 -21.71
C TRP A 245 -6.77 -9.80 -20.64
N ILE A 246 -6.35 -9.83 -19.38
CA ILE A 246 -7.02 -9.08 -18.29
C ILE A 246 -7.02 -7.57 -18.57
N GLY A 247 -5.92 -7.04 -19.10
CA GLY A 247 -5.83 -5.64 -19.51
C GLY A 247 -6.87 -5.27 -20.58
N ILE A 248 -7.10 -6.15 -21.55
CA ILE A 248 -8.14 -5.97 -22.56
C ILE A 248 -9.53 -6.02 -21.92
N SER A 249 -9.78 -7.00 -21.05
CA SER A 249 -11.06 -7.18 -20.36
C SER A 249 -11.47 -6.02 -19.46
N GLU A 250 -10.51 -5.40 -18.77
CA GLU A 250 -10.80 -4.25 -17.91
C GLU A 250 -11.06 -2.95 -18.68
N GLN A 251 -10.32 -2.73 -19.77
CA GLN A 251 -10.37 -1.45 -20.50
C GLN A 251 -11.41 -1.45 -21.62
N TRP A 252 -11.65 -2.59 -22.27
CA TRP A 252 -12.60 -2.74 -23.38
C TRP A 252 -13.53 -3.95 -23.14
N PRO A 253 -14.43 -3.88 -22.14
CA PRO A 253 -15.24 -5.04 -21.74
C PRO A 253 -16.16 -5.57 -22.84
N ALA A 254 -16.67 -4.70 -23.72
CA ALA A 254 -17.48 -5.12 -24.88
C ALA A 254 -16.65 -5.98 -25.86
N LEU A 255 -15.42 -5.55 -26.16
CA LEU A 255 -14.49 -6.30 -26.99
C LEU A 255 -14.10 -7.63 -26.33
N ALA A 256 -13.79 -7.62 -25.04
CA ALA A 256 -13.47 -8.85 -24.32
C ALA A 256 -14.63 -9.84 -24.28
N THR A 257 -15.87 -9.36 -24.14
CA THR A 257 -17.07 -10.21 -24.21
C THR A 257 -17.18 -10.87 -25.59
N ALA A 258 -16.99 -10.10 -26.66
CA ALA A 258 -17.02 -10.63 -28.03
C ALA A 258 -15.88 -11.62 -28.31
N LEU A 259 -14.67 -11.32 -27.83
CA LEU A 259 -13.50 -12.22 -27.93
C LEU A 259 -13.63 -13.47 -27.05
N THR A 260 -14.40 -13.41 -25.96
CA THR A 260 -14.72 -14.60 -25.17
C THR A 260 -15.64 -15.53 -25.96
N ALA A 261 -16.57 -14.96 -26.75
CA ALA A 261 -17.46 -15.73 -27.61
C ALA A 261 -16.78 -16.26 -28.89
N ALA A 262 -15.78 -15.55 -29.42
CA ALA A 262 -15.05 -15.87 -30.65
C ALA A 262 -13.53 -15.63 -30.47
N PRO A 263 -12.83 -16.46 -29.67
CA PRO A 263 -11.44 -16.22 -29.29
C PRO A 263 -10.45 -16.27 -30.45
N GLU A 264 -10.75 -17.00 -31.52
CA GLU A 264 -9.94 -17.07 -32.74
C GLU A 264 -9.79 -15.71 -33.45
N ARG A 265 -10.74 -14.79 -33.25
CA ARG A 265 -10.74 -13.47 -33.89
C ARG A 265 -9.65 -12.54 -33.36
N ILE A 266 -9.03 -12.83 -32.22
CA ILE A 266 -7.95 -11.97 -31.69
C ILE A 266 -6.75 -11.94 -32.64
N ALA A 267 -6.46 -13.05 -33.32
CA ALA A 267 -5.34 -13.13 -34.26
C ALA A 267 -5.52 -12.16 -35.44
N ASP A 268 -6.77 -11.96 -35.88
CA ASP A 268 -7.10 -11.01 -36.95
C ASP A 268 -6.87 -9.57 -36.47
N LEU A 269 -7.30 -9.25 -35.25
CA LEU A 269 -7.08 -7.92 -34.64
C LEU A 269 -5.59 -7.61 -34.44
N GLU A 270 -4.80 -8.59 -33.99
CA GLU A 270 -3.36 -8.43 -33.78
C GLU A 270 -2.58 -8.22 -35.10
N LYS A 271 -3.08 -8.76 -36.22
CA LYS A 271 -2.45 -8.61 -37.55
C LYS A 271 -2.92 -7.37 -38.31
N ALA A 272 -4.16 -6.93 -38.09
CA ALA A 272 -4.77 -5.84 -38.84
C ALA A 272 -3.99 -4.51 -38.75
N GLY A 273 -3.95 -3.77 -39.86
CA GLY A 273 -3.55 -2.36 -39.88
C GLY A 273 -4.67 -1.44 -39.38
N LEU A 274 -4.39 -0.16 -39.12
CA LEU A 274 -5.34 0.74 -38.43
C LEU A 274 -6.73 0.87 -39.10
N PRO A 275 -6.87 1.04 -40.43
CA PRO A 275 -8.18 1.11 -41.07
C PRO A 275 -8.98 -0.19 -40.92
N GLU A 276 -8.29 -1.33 -41.07
CA GLU A 276 -8.90 -2.65 -40.99
C GLU A 276 -9.23 -3.05 -39.54
N LEU A 277 -8.36 -2.68 -38.59
CA LEU A 277 -8.57 -2.92 -37.16
C LEU A 277 -9.87 -2.23 -36.69
N ARG A 278 -10.09 -0.99 -37.12
CA ARG A 278 -11.33 -0.27 -36.82
C ARG A 278 -12.55 -1.00 -37.35
N ARG A 279 -12.50 -1.44 -38.62
CA ARG A 279 -13.59 -2.21 -39.26
C ARG A 279 -13.89 -3.50 -38.49
N LEU A 280 -12.85 -4.25 -38.12
CA LEU A 280 -12.99 -5.51 -37.39
C LEU A 280 -13.53 -5.30 -35.97
N ILE A 281 -13.13 -4.24 -35.27
CA ILE A 281 -13.66 -3.90 -33.95
C ILE A 281 -15.13 -3.48 -34.05
N ASP A 282 -15.49 -2.64 -35.03
CA ASP A 282 -16.88 -2.21 -35.23
C ASP A 282 -17.80 -3.40 -35.57
N GLU A 283 -17.29 -4.40 -36.30
CA GLU A 283 -17.99 -5.65 -36.61
C GLU A 283 -18.13 -6.55 -35.37
N LEU A 284 -17.05 -6.74 -34.61
CA LEU A 284 -16.98 -7.71 -33.51
C LEU A 284 -17.62 -7.18 -32.22
N ALA A 285 -17.41 -5.91 -31.91
CA ALA A 285 -17.85 -5.26 -30.67
C ALA A 285 -18.35 -3.82 -30.93
N PRO A 286 -19.54 -3.67 -31.55
CA PRO A 286 -20.09 -2.37 -31.91
C PRO A 286 -20.08 -1.37 -30.75
N GLY A 287 -19.61 -0.16 -31.00
CA GLY A 287 -19.51 0.91 -30.00
C GLY A 287 -18.20 0.94 -29.20
N THR A 288 -17.31 -0.05 -29.39
CA THR A 288 -15.96 0.01 -28.84
C THR A 288 -15.10 0.99 -29.65
N LEU A 289 -14.55 2.01 -28.98
CA LEU A 289 -13.66 2.96 -29.63
C LEU A 289 -12.31 2.29 -29.93
N CYS A 290 -11.92 2.25 -31.22
CA CYS A 290 -10.59 1.84 -31.66
C CYS A 290 -9.54 2.93 -31.35
N SER A 291 -9.17 3.05 -30.08
CA SER A 291 -8.18 4.03 -29.62
C SER A 291 -6.74 3.61 -29.91
N ASP A 292 -5.80 4.57 -29.86
CA ASP A 292 -4.38 4.26 -30.00
C ASP A 292 -3.87 3.34 -28.90
N GLU A 293 -4.42 3.44 -27.69
CA GLU A 293 -4.08 2.55 -26.57
C GLU A 293 -4.50 1.11 -26.84
N LEU A 294 -5.68 0.88 -27.43
CA LEU A 294 -6.13 -0.45 -27.81
C LEU A 294 -5.20 -1.04 -28.88
N ARG A 295 -4.88 -0.24 -29.90
CA ARG A 295 -3.95 -0.64 -30.95
C ARG A 295 -2.58 -0.99 -30.39
N LEU A 296 -2.04 -0.13 -29.51
CA LEU A 296 -0.76 -0.36 -28.85
C LEU A 296 -0.81 -1.65 -28.04
N ARG A 297 -1.85 -1.84 -27.24
CA ARG A 297 -2.03 -3.04 -26.42
C ARG A 297 -2.11 -4.32 -27.26
N LEU A 298 -2.77 -4.29 -28.41
CA LEU A 298 -2.86 -5.44 -29.31
C LEU A 298 -1.50 -5.74 -29.99
N LYS A 299 -0.73 -4.71 -30.35
CA LYS A 299 0.54 -4.87 -31.08
C LYS A 299 1.75 -5.15 -30.19
N GLU A 300 1.75 -4.69 -28.95
CA GLU A 300 2.89 -4.86 -28.04
C GLU A 300 2.81 -6.17 -27.24
N GLY A 301 3.99 -6.64 -26.82
CA GLY A 301 4.15 -7.81 -25.98
C GLY A 301 3.90 -9.13 -26.70
N VAL A 302 3.38 -10.11 -25.96
CA VAL A 302 3.09 -11.45 -26.48
C VAL A 302 1.79 -11.48 -27.29
N PRO A 303 1.73 -12.22 -28.40
CA PRO A 303 0.49 -12.38 -29.17
C PRO A 303 -0.49 -13.30 -28.44
N LEU A 304 -1.78 -12.97 -28.49
CA LEU A 304 -2.86 -13.76 -27.91
C LEU A 304 -3.47 -14.74 -28.90
N GLY A 305 -3.22 -14.61 -30.21
CA GLY A 305 -3.79 -15.44 -31.28
C GLY A 305 -3.94 -16.93 -30.96
N ASP A 306 -2.84 -17.58 -30.61
CA ASP A 306 -2.81 -19.04 -30.42
C ASP A 306 -3.24 -19.48 -29.00
N ILE A 307 -3.27 -18.54 -28.07
CA ILE A 307 -3.37 -18.81 -26.62
C ILE A 307 -4.72 -18.39 -26.06
N LEU A 308 -5.38 -17.39 -26.64
CA LEU A 308 -6.66 -16.90 -26.14
C LEU A 308 -7.76 -17.98 -26.11
N PRO A 309 -7.89 -18.88 -27.11
CA PRO A 309 -8.84 -19.98 -27.01
C PRO A 309 -8.60 -20.83 -25.76
N GLN A 310 -7.34 -21.11 -25.42
CA GLN A 310 -6.96 -21.88 -24.24
C GLN A 310 -7.22 -21.10 -22.95
N LEU A 311 -6.97 -19.79 -22.93
CA LEU A 311 -7.23 -18.92 -21.76
C LEU A 311 -8.72 -18.79 -21.45
N VAL A 312 -9.56 -18.67 -22.48
CA VAL A 312 -11.01 -18.52 -22.34
C VAL A 312 -11.68 -19.85 -22.05
N GLN A 313 -11.33 -20.89 -22.82
CA GLN A 313 -11.87 -22.25 -22.69
C GLN A 313 -11.09 -23.07 -21.68
N PHE A 314 -10.48 -22.44 -20.66
CA PHE A 314 -9.91 -23.18 -19.54
C PHE A 314 -11.06 -23.78 -18.68
N GLU A 315 -11.92 -24.58 -19.31
CA GLU A 315 -12.53 -25.74 -18.70
C GLU A 315 -11.37 -26.51 -18.12
N LEU A 316 -11.35 -26.62 -16.78
CA LEU A 316 -10.39 -27.46 -16.14
C LEU A 316 -10.49 -28.82 -16.84
N ARG A 317 -9.45 -29.18 -17.60
CA ARG A 317 -8.99 -30.56 -17.54
C ARG A 317 -8.57 -30.71 -16.08
N LEU A 318 -9.55 -30.92 -15.20
CA LEU A 318 -9.37 -31.74 -14.02
C LEU A 318 -8.92 -33.05 -14.65
N THR A 319 -7.62 -33.17 -14.91
CA THR A 319 -6.97 -34.46 -14.93
C THR A 319 -7.54 -35.13 -13.71
N GLU A 320 -8.40 -36.13 -13.93
CA GLU A 320 -8.91 -36.97 -12.85
C GLU A 320 -7.69 -37.23 -11.96
N PRO A 321 -7.75 -36.87 -10.66
CA PRO A 321 -6.58 -36.99 -9.80
C PRO A 321 -6.00 -38.40 -10.01
N PRO A 322 -4.71 -38.53 -10.33
CA PRO A 322 -4.09 -39.82 -10.64
C PRO A 322 -4.18 -40.69 -9.38
N GLY A 323 -5.27 -41.47 -9.27
CA GLY A 323 -5.63 -42.16 -8.03
C GLY A 323 -7.12 -42.45 -7.85
N LEU A 324 -8.03 -41.81 -8.59
CA LEU A 324 -9.47 -42.15 -8.57
C LEU A 324 -9.95 -42.91 -9.80
N ARG A 325 -9.06 -43.63 -10.51
CA ARG A 325 -9.51 -44.76 -11.33
C ARG A 325 -10.04 -45.80 -10.37
N ASN A 326 -11.37 -45.91 -10.24
CA ASN A 326 -12.01 -47.04 -9.59
C ASN A 326 -11.47 -48.33 -10.25
N PRO A 327 -10.70 -49.18 -9.56
CA PRO A 327 -10.27 -50.47 -10.10
C PRO A 327 -11.44 -51.44 -10.29
N SER A 328 -12.67 -51.04 -9.94
CA SER A 328 -13.86 -51.91 -9.89
C SER A 328 -14.52 -52.17 -11.24
N THR A 329 -14.14 -51.49 -12.33
CA THR A 329 -14.71 -51.74 -13.67
C THR A 329 -13.88 -52.69 -14.54
N GLU A 330 -12.72 -53.17 -14.09
CA GLU A 330 -12.10 -54.39 -14.62
C GLU A 330 -12.59 -55.60 -13.82
N SER A 331 -13.90 -55.84 -13.87
CA SER A 331 -14.43 -57.19 -13.65
C SER A 331 -14.97 -57.69 -14.98
N GLU A 332 -14.10 -58.36 -15.74
CA GLU A 332 -14.55 -59.46 -16.58
C GLU A 332 -15.39 -60.41 -15.70
N PRO A 333 -16.50 -60.91 -16.25
CA PRO A 333 -16.59 -62.36 -16.24
C PRO A 333 -17.04 -62.90 -17.60
N HIS A 334 -16.19 -63.80 -18.10
CA HIS A 334 -16.52 -65.10 -18.68
C HIS A 334 -17.84 -65.26 -19.48
N GLY A 335 -17.67 -65.50 -20.77
CA GLY A 335 -18.64 -66.10 -21.68
C GLY A 335 -18.06 -66.26 -23.08
#